data_AF-A0A0F4YP78-F1
#
_entry.id   AF-A0A0F4YP78-F1
#
_cell.length_a   1.000
_cell.length_b   1.000
_cell.length_c   1.000
_cell.angle_alpha   90.00
_cell.angle_beta   90.00
_cell.angle_gamma   90.00
#
_symmetry.space_group_name_H-M   'P 1'
#
loop_
_entity.id
_entity.type
_entity.pdbx_description
1 polymer ?
#
loop_
_entity_poly.entity_id
_entity_poly.type
_entity_poly.pdbx_seq_one_letter_code
_entity_poly.pdbx_strand_id
1 'polypeptide(L)'
;MNELQWAKSYARPRMNYYRSMEHPETPDDYISLLSRYLKLAPYLVTNSPSVNGYISGFLTTQISTDAGALGGSSQSTATTGDGKQGMDPLAYYQQLVRERDPVRWATIKAKYRSVRTKPISLAPSCWDREDLFSFRNSLLSVIAHWQDIAPDAGPCPVTFTTKELESHQNEMELIEGISSIMHQLHDEGLIPLGGMVRPEDYQRIREISNQFKQDFINLGEDDRQRALHANVWPY
;
A
#
# COMPACT_ATOMS: atom_id res chain seq x y z
N MET A 1 13.90 2.32 15.61
CA MET A 1 13.28 1.04 16.01
C MET A 1 13.15 0.18 14.76
N ASN A 2 13.61 -1.06 14.76
CA ASN A 2 13.49 -1.97 13.60
C ASN A 2 12.15 -2.72 13.68
N GLU A 3 11.32 -2.65 12.64
CA GLU A 3 10.00 -3.31 12.55
C GLU A 3 10.06 -4.79 12.95
N LEU A 4 11.12 -5.49 12.55
CA LEU A 4 11.32 -6.91 12.87
C LEU A 4 11.50 -7.15 14.38
N GLN A 5 12.18 -6.23 15.07
CA GLN A 5 12.36 -6.32 16.53
C GLN A 5 11.06 -5.96 17.24
N TRP A 6 10.33 -4.96 16.73
CA TRP A 6 9.02 -4.61 17.25
C TRP A 6 8.04 -5.79 17.15
N ALA A 7 7.96 -6.46 15.99
CA ALA A 7 7.07 -7.60 15.78
C ALA A 7 7.37 -8.76 16.74
N LYS A 8 8.65 -9.05 16.99
CA LYS A 8 9.06 -10.10 17.93
C LYS A 8 8.69 -9.81 19.38
N SER A 9 8.75 -8.55 19.79
CA SER A 9 8.54 -8.17 21.20
C SER A 9 7.10 -7.81 21.52
N TYR A 10 6.33 -7.31 20.56
CA TYR A 10 5.04 -6.67 20.83
C TYR A 10 3.87 -7.19 20.00
N ALA A 11 4.09 -7.81 18.83
CA ALA A 11 2.98 -8.30 18.02
C ALA A 11 2.27 -9.48 18.72
N ARG A 12 0.94 -9.47 18.70
CA ARG A 12 0.09 -10.50 19.30
C ARG A 12 -0.79 -11.14 18.23
N PRO A 13 -1.03 -12.46 18.29
CA PRO A 13 -1.95 -13.12 17.36
C PRO A 13 -3.31 -12.43 17.31
N ARG A 14 -3.88 -12.34 16.11
CA ARG A 14 -5.17 -11.67 15.86
C ARG A 14 -6.00 -12.49 14.88
N MET A 15 -7.32 -12.42 15.00
CA MET A 15 -8.20 -13.14 14.09
C MET A 15 -8.28 -12.40 12.75
N ASN A 16 -8.08 -13.12 11.65
CA ASN A 16 -8.31 -12.61 10.29
C ASN A 16 -9.32 -13.54 9.60
N TYR A 17 -10.60 -13.15 9.63
CA TYR A 17 -11.69 -13.95 9.08
C TYR A 17 -11.65 -14.09 7.57
N TYR A 18 -10.93 -13.20 6.86
CA TYR A 18 -10.68 -13.37 5.43
C TYR A 18 -9.75 -14.55 5.14
N ARG A 19 -8.91 -14.94 6.11
CA ARG A 19 -7.95 -16.03 5.99
C ARG A 19 -8.42 -17.33 6.65
N SER A 20 -9.01 -17.25 7.83
CA SER A 20 -9.49 -18.41 8.58
C SER A 20 -10.53 -18.03 9.64
N MET A 21 -11.49 -18.94 9.86
CA MET A 21 -12.48 -18.85 10.94
C MET A 21 -11.99 -19.42 12.28
N GLU A 22 -10.94 -20.23 12.25
CA GLU A 22 -10.50 -21.03 13.41
C GLU A 22 -9.10 -20.68 13.87
N HIS A 23 -8.23 -20.26 12.94
CA HIS A 23 -6.82 -20.06 13.21
C HIS A 23 -6.46 -18.57 13.10
N PRO A 24 -6.00 -17.93 14.18
CA PRO A 24 -5.55 -16.55 14.11
C PRO A 24 -4.29 -16.43 13.26
N GLU A 25 -4.13 -15.27 12.64
CA GLU A 25 -2.87 -14.85 12.06
C GLU A 25 -1.85 -14.62 13.16
N THR A 26 -0.65 -15.17 12.99
CA THR A 26 0.39 -15.16 14.03
C THR A 26 1.48 -14.14 13.73
N PRO A 27 2.17 -13.59 14.75
CA PRO A 27 3.35 -12.76 14.54
C PRO A 27 4.42 -13.43 13.65
N ASP A 28 4.52 -14.77 13.69
CA ASP A 28 5.46 -15.53 12.87
C ASP A 28 5.14 -15.44 11.38
N ASP A 29 3.85 -15.37 11.00
CA ASP A 29 3.44 -15.10 9.62
C ASP A 29 4.02 -13.76 9.13
N TYR A 30 3.93 -12.73 9.97
CA TYR A 30 4.43 -11.39 9.64
C TYR A 30 5.97 -11.32 9.64
N ILE A 31 6.61 -11.92 10.63
CA ILE A 31 8.08 -12.00 10.71
C ILE A 31 8.66 -12.75 9.51
N SER A 32 8.01 -13.85 9.09
CA SER A 32 8.38 -14.59 7.88
C SER A 32 8.27 -13.69 6.63
N LEU A 33 7.17 -12.94 6.51
CA LEU A 33 6.94 -12.06 5.37
C LEU A 33 7.92 -10.87 5.33
N LEU A 34 8.23 -10.25 6.47
CA LEU A 34 9.27 -9.24 6.60
C LEU A 34 10.65 -9.79 6.22
N SER A 35 10.96 -11.02 6.63
CA SER A 35 12.23 -11.67 6.30
C SER A 35 12.36 -11.91 4.80
N ARG A 36 11.26 -12.29 4.12
CA ARG A 36 11.19 -12.40 2.66
C ARG A 36 11.37 -11.03 1.99
N TYR A 37 10.67 -10.00 2.48
CA TYR A 37 10.83 -8.64 1.99
C TYR A 37 12.28 -8.15 2.10
N LEU A 38 12.97 -8.39 3.21
CA LEU A 38 14.37 -7.96 3.40
C LEU A 38 15.33 -8.61 2.40
N LYS A 39 15.04 -9.83 1.93
CA LYS A 39 15.81 -10.47 0.83
C LYS A 39 15.58 -9.80 -0.52
N LEU A 40 14.39 -9.24 -0.73
CA LEU A 40 14.01 -8.55 -1.98
C LEU A 40 14.40 -7.08 -1.99
N ALA A 41 14.42 -6.42 -0.83
CA ALA A 41 14.59 -4.97 -0.68
C ALA A 41 15.80 -4.39 -1.45
N PRO A 42 16.99 -5.02 -1.48
CA PRO A 42 18.14 -4.51 -2.25
C PRO A 42 17.87 -4.36 -3.75
N TYR A 43 16.96 -5.16 -4.31
CA TYR A 43 16.62 -5.18 -5.73
C TYR A 43 15.46 -4.25 -6.08
N LEU A 44 14.70 -3.77 -5.09
CA LEU A 44 13.57 -2.87 -5.29
C LEU A 44 14.02 -1.42 -5.51
N VAL A 45 15.16 -1.04 -4.95
CA VAL A 45 15.78 0.27 -5.16
C VAL A 45 16.36 0.31 -6.58
N THR A 46 15.90 1.25 -7.39
CA THR A 46 16.38 1.39 -8.77
C THR A 46 17.84 1.87 -8.77
N ASN A 47 18.77 0.97 -9.11
CA ASN A 47 20.11 1.36 -9.54
C ASN A 47 20.03 1.84 -10.99
N SER A 48 19.40 3.00 -11.22
CA SER A 48 19.61 3.68 -12.50
C SER A 48 21.05 4.21 -12.51
N PRO A 49 21.86 3.91 -13.55
CA PRO A 49 23.20 4.50 -13.67
C PRO A 49 23.18 6.04 -13.69
N SER A 50 22.03 6.66 -14.02
CA SER A 50 21.85 8.12 -13.94
C SER A 50 21.69 8.66 -12.51
N VAL A 51 21.31 7.82 -11.53
CA VAL A 51 21.07 8.23 -10.14
C VAL A 51 22.35 8.20 -9.32
N ASN A 52 23.31 7.32 -9.65
CA ASN A 52 24.60 7.21 -8.94
C ASN A 52 25.42 8.52 -8.97
N GLY A 53 25.30 9.34 -10.02
CA GLY A 53 25.93 10.68 -10.06
C GLY A 53 25.30 11.69 -9.08
N TYR A 54 24.00 11.55 -8.79
CA TYR A 54 23.26 12.45 -7.91
C TYR A 54 23.38 12.08 -6.42
N ILE A 55 23.40 10.78 -6.07
CA ILE A 55 23.57 10.37 -4.66
C ILE A 55 24.95 10.77 -4.13
N SER A 56 25.97 10.75 -4.98
CA SER A 56 27.32 11.24 -4.63
C SER A 56 27.33 12.76 -4.38
N GLY A 57 26.59 13.56 -5.15
CA GLY A 57 26.51 15.02 -4.92
C GLY A 57 25.72 15.42 -3.66
N PHE A 58 24.67 14.66 -3.32
CA PHE A 58 23.83 14.98 -2.16
C PHE A 58 24.51 14.62 -0.83
N LEU A 59 25.29 13.53 -0.78
CA LEU A 59 26.04 13.12 0.41
C LEU A 59 27.31 13.96 0.64
N THR A 60 27.91 14.55 -0.40
CA THR A 60 29.07 15.44 -0.25
C THR A 60 28.71 16.84 0.25
N THR A 61 27.45 17.28 0.10
CA THR A 61 27.03 18.65 0.48
C THR A 61 26.48 18.76 1.91
N GLN A 62 26.49 17.68 2.70
CA GLN A 62 26.02 17.67 4.10
C GLN A 62 27.12 17.34 5.13
N ILE A 63 28.40 17.53 4.77
CA ILE A 63 29.51 17.54 5.74
C ILE A 63 30.43 18.73 5.44
N SER A 64 29.91 19.94 5.67
CA SER A 64 30.69 21.13 6.02
C SER A 64 29.72 22.13 6.63
N THR A 65 29.48 21.97 7.93
CA THR A 65 28.84 22.99 8.74
C THR A 65 29.94 23.90 9.26
N ASP A 66 30.29 24.92 8.50
CA ASP A 66 31.00 26.08 9.04
C ASP A 66 30.04 27.26 9.13
N ALA A 67 29.87 27.70 10.37
CA ALA A 67 29.14 28.88 10.76
C ALA A 67 29.88 30.14 10.28
N GLY A 68 29.20 30.98 9.51
CA GLY A 68 29.72 32.28 9.10
C GLY A 68 28.63 33.13 8.46
N ALA A 69 28.17 34.13 9.20
CA ALA A 69 27.20 35.13 8.74
C ALA A 69 27.69 35.87 7.48
N LEU A 70 26.76 36.31 6.63
CA LEU A 70 26.69 37.66 6.06
C LEU A 70 25.42 37.80 5.20
N GLY A 71 24.76 38.95 5.35
CA GLY A 71 23.50 39.27 4.69
C GLY A 71 23.62 39.47 3.18
N GLY A 72 22.48 39.31 2.51
CA GLY A 72 22.31 39.57 1.09
C GLY A 72 20.83 39.59 0.74
N SER A 73 20.23 40.78 0.82
CA SER A 73 18.95 41.12 0.23
C SER A 73 19.03 41.00 -1.29
N SER A 74 18.01 40.39 -1.93
CA SER A 74 17.49 40.65 -3.30
C SER A 74 16.65 39.45 -3.74
N GLN A 75 15.58 39.54 -4.52
CA GLN A 75 14.69 40.61 -4.96
C GLN A 75 13.45 39.85 -5.43
N SER A 76 12.27 40.34 -5.07
CA SER A 76 11.01 39.81 -5.57
C SER A 76 10.83 40.33 -7.00
N THR A 77 10.96 39.46 -8.00
CA THR A 77 10.47 39.76 -9.36
C THR A 77 9.15 39.03 -9.55
N ALA A 78 8.08 39.77 -9.26
CA ALA A 78 6.77 39.46 -9.80
C ALA A 78 6.85 39.48 -11.34
N THR A 79 6.49 38.37 -11.97
CA THR A 79 6.12 38.36 -13.39
C THR A 79 4.76 37.69 -13.51
N THR A 80 3.77 38.55 -13.71
CA THR A 80 2.65 38.44 -14.65
C THR A 80 1.95 37.08 -14.74
N GLY A 81 0.72 37.05 -14.24
CA GLY A 81 -0.21 35.94 -14.46
C GLY A 81 -0.66 35.84 -15.90
N ASP A 82 -0.84 34.60 -16.37
CA ASP A 82 -1.85 34.28 -17.37
C ASP A 82 -2.22 32.78 -17.29
N GLY A 83 -3.52 32.50 -17.16
CA GLY A 83 -4.18 31.24 -17.54
C GLY A 83 -3.83 29.91 -16.82
N LYS A 84 -4.04 29.75 -15.51
CA LYS A 84 -4.16 28.40 -14.89
C LYS A 84 -5.23 28.30 -13.79
N GLN A 85 -6.42 28.82 -14.05
CA GLN A 85 -7.57 28.56 -13.18
C GLN A 85 -8.29 27.30 -13.70
N GLY A 86 -8.02 26.15 -13.07
CA GLY A 86 -8.67 24.87 -13.38
C GLY A 86 -7.74 23.68 -13.67
N MET A 87 -6.43 23.82 -13.56
CA MET A 87 -5.53 22.66 -13.75
C MET A 87 -5.51 21.78 -12.50
N ASP A 88 -5.75 20.48 -12.68
CA ASP A 88 -5.59 19.46 -11.63
C ASP A 88 -4.20 19.61 -10.95
N PRO A 89 -4.13 19.74 -9.60
CA PRO A 89 -2.88 19.94 -8.89
C PRO A 89 -1.82 18.87 -9.17
N LEU A 90 -2.25 17.61 -9.37
CA LEU A 90 -1.33 16.51 -9.71
C LEU A 90 -0.75 16.69 -11.11
N ALA A 91 -1.58 17.00 -12.10
CA ALA A 91 -1.14 17.30 -13.46
C ALA A 91 -0.15 18.47 -13.51
N TYR A 92 -0.43 19.55 -12.77
CA TYR A 92 0.46 20.70 -12.68
C TYR A 92 1.82 20.33 -12.05
N TYR A 93 1.79 19.60 -10.93
CA TYR A 93 3.01 19.13 -10.28
C TYR A 93 3.84 18.21 -11.18
N GLN A 94 3.20 17.28 -11.89
CA GLN A 94 3.88 16.39 -12.84
C GLN A 94 4.53 17.17 -13.99
N GLN A 95 3.88 18.22 -14.49
CA GLN A 95 4.45 19.11 -15.50
C GLN A 95 5.71 19.81 -14.96
N LEU A 96 5.63 20.41 -13.77
CA LEU A 96 6.77 21.08 -13.15
C LEU A 96 7.96 20.14 -12.93
N VAL A 97 7.70 18.92 -12.44
CA VAL A 97 8.77 17.93 -12.24
C VAL A 97 9.40 17.51 -13.56
N ARG A 98 8.60 17.35 -14.62
CA ARG A 98 9.12 17.05 -15.96
C ARG A 98 10.07 18.12 -16.47
N GLU A 99 9.72 19.39 -16.27
CA GLU A 99 10.50 20.54 -16.77
C GLU A 99 11.75 20.80 -15.92
N ARG A 100 11.67 20.64 -14.60
CA ARG A 100 12.73 21.04 -13.67
C ARG A 100 13.65 19.91 -13.22
N ASP A 101 13.18 18.66 -13.28
CA ASP A 101 13.92 17.51 -12.80
C ASP A 101 13.65 16.27 -13.68
N PRO A 102 14.31 16.20 -14.86
CA PRO A 102 14.12 15.10 -15.81
C PRO A 102 14.46 13.72 -15.21
N VAL A 103 15.38 13.67 -14.25
CA VAL A 103 15.77 12.43 -13.56
C VAL A 103 14.64 11.94 -12.67
N ARG A 104 14.10 12.82 -11.82
CA ARG A 104 12.93 12.49 -11.00
C ARG A 104 11.72 12.16 -11.85
N TRP A 105 11.53 12.83 -12.98
CA TRP A 105 10.47 12.50 -13.93
C TRP A 105 10.62 11.09 -14.50
N ALA A 106 11.83 10.71 -14.92
CA ALA A 106 12.12 9.35 -15.38
C ALA A 106 11.84 8.30 -14.30
N THR A 107 12.22 8.57 -13.04
CA THR A 107 11.91 7.69 -11.90
C THR A 107 10.40 7.58 -11.66
N ILE A 108 9.66 8.69 -11.71
CA ILE A 108 8.20 8.72 -11.53
C ILE A 108 7.47 7.90 -12.59
N LYS A 109 7.99 7.90 -13.82
CA LYS A 109 7.43 7.19 -14.99
C LYS A 109 8.03 5.80 -15.23
N ALA A 110 8.94 5.34 -14.38
CA ALA A 110 9.59 4.05 -14.56
C ALA A 110 8.58 2.88 -14.61
N LYS A 111 8.82 1.93 -15.52
CA LYS A 111 8.06 0.69 -15.61
C LYS A 111 8.15 -0.06 -14.26
N TYR A 112 7.04 -0.65 -13.81
CA TYR A 112 6.94 -1.36 -12.53
C TYR A 112 7.27 -0.53 -11.28
N ARG A 113 7.23 0.80 -11.36
CA ARG A 113 7.43 1.67 -10.18
C ARG A 113 6.51 1.27 -9.03
N SER A 114 5.22 1.10 -9.29
CA SER A 114 4.24 0.69 -8.28
C SER A 114 4.62 -0.64 -7.64
N VAL A 115 5.01 -1.64 -8.44
CA VAL A 115 5.43 -2.96 -7.96
C VAL A 115 6.67 -2.87 -7.07
N ARG A 116 7.63 -1.99 -7.39
CA ARG A 116 8.83 -1.74 -6.56
C ARG A 116 8.50 -1.00 -5.26
N THR A 117 7.66 0.02 -5.32
CA THR A 117 7.42 0.91 -4.18
C THR A 117 6.36 0.40 -3.22
N LYS A 118 5.41 -0.44 -3.69
CA LYS A 118 4.30 -0.91 -2.86
C LYS A 118 4.77 -1.71 -1.64
N PRO A 119 5.69 -2.69 -1.75
CA PRO A 119 6.24 -3.38 -0.58
C PRO A 119 6.92 -2.42 0.41
N ILE A 120 7.64 -1.41 -0.09
CA ILE A 120 8.33 -0.41 0.74
C ILE A 120 7.32 0.42 1.54
N SER A 121 6.19 0.79 0.92
CA SER A 121 5.13 1.54 1.58
C SER A 121 4.32 0.72 2.58
N LEU A 122 4.23 -0.61 2.36
CA LEU A 122 3.41 -1.49 3.19
C LEU A 122 4.19 -2.08 4.37
N ALA A 123 5.50 -2.32 4.23
CA ALA A 123 6.29 -2.99 5.26
C ALA A 123 6.20 -2.33 6.65
N PRO A 124 6.28 -0.99 6.79
CA PRO A 124 6.15 -0.34 8.09
C PRO A 124 4.72 -0.40 8.62
N SER A 125 4.56 -0.80 9.89
CA SER A 125 3.28 -0.89 10.59
C SER A 125 2.25 -1.78 9.90
N CYS A 126 2.71 -2.75 9.09
CA CYS A 126 1.84 -3.66 8.35
C CYS A 126 0.94 -4.46 9.31
N TRP A 127 1.48 -4.86 10.47
CA TRP A 127 0.73 -5.60 11.47
C TRP A 127 -0.40 -4.77 12.07
N ASP A 128 -0.08 -3.55 12.49
CA ASP A 128 -1.05 -2.64 13.14
C ASP A 128 -2.15 -2.18 12.20
N ARG A 129 -1.84 -2.01 10.91
CA ARG A 129 -2.82 -1.62 9.88
C ARG A 129 -3.62 -2.77 9.29
N GLU A 130 -3.39 -3.98 9.78
CA GLU A 130 -4.08 -5.18 9.29
C GLU A 130 -3.77 -5.54 7.83
N ASP A 131 -2.64 -5.05 7.31
CA ASP A 131 -2.30 -5.03 5.88
C ASP A 131 -1.56 -6.29 5.40
N LEU A 132 -1.55 -7.39 6.15
CA LEU A 132 -0.70 -8.55 5.84
C LEU A 132 -1.02 -9.17 4.47
N PHE A 133 -2.31 -9.21 4.11
CA PHE A 133 -2.76 -9.61 2.77
C PHE A 133 -2.13 -8.73 1.69
N SER A 134 -2.30 -7.41 1.81
CA SER A 134 -1.77 -6.41 0.88
C SER A 134 -0.25 -6.50 0.75
N PHE A 135 0.44 -6.69 1.88
CA PHE A 135 1.89 -6.82 1.89
C PHE A 135 2.34 -8.09 1.18
N ARG A 136 1.70 -9.24 1.46
CA ARG A 136 1.99 -10.50 0.76
C ARG A 136 1.71 -10.40 -0.73
N ASN A 137 0.56 -9.83 -1.12
CA ASN A 137 0.20 -9.61 -2.51
C ASN A 137 1.25 -8.73 -3.24
N SER A 138 1.76 -7.70 -2.55
CA SER A 138 2.82 -6.84 -3.11
C SER A 138 4.14 -7.59 -3.34
N LEU A 139 4.51 -8.53 -2.46
CA LEU A 139 5.69 -9.38 -2.67
C LEU A 139 5.47 -10.40 -3.79
N LEU A 140 4.27 -10.99 -3.89
CA LEU A 140 3.91 -11.88 -4.99
C LEU A 140 3.96 -11.15 -6.34
N SER A 141 3.50 -9.90 -6.39
CA SER A 141 3.63 -9.04 -7.57
C SER A 141 5.09 -8.80 -7.96
N VAL A 142 5.99 -8.60 -6.98
CA VAL A 142 7.44 -8.51 -7.25
C VAL A 142 7.98 -9.82 -7.83
N ILE A 143 7.60 -10.96 -7.27
CA ILE A 143 8.06 -12.28 -7.73
C ILE A 143 7.56 -12.56 -9.15
N ALA A 144 6.30 -12.24 -9.45
CA ALA A 144 5.71 -12.40 -10.78
C ALA A 144 6.43 -11.56 -11.86
N HIS A 145 6.95 -10.40 -11.48
CA HIS A 145 7.70 -9.50 -12.37
C HIS A 145 9.21 -9.52 -12.14
N TRP A 146 9.75 -10.58 -11.53
CA TRP A 146 11.14 -10.61 -11.08
C TRP A 146 12.15 -10.32 -12.19
N GLN A 147 11.97 -10.91 -13.38
CA GLN A 147 12.88 -10.71 -14.53
C GLN A 147 12.91 -9.26 -15.01
N ASP A 148 11.79 -8.54 -14.92
CA ASP A 148 11.74 -7.11 -15.24
C ASP A 148 12.30 -6.23 -14.11
N ILE A 149 12.19 -6.69 -12.86
CA ILE A 149 12.61 -5.93 -11.67
C ILE A 149 14.12 -6.06 -11.44
N ALA A 150 14.67 -7.25 -11.64
CA ALA A 150 16.06 -7.57 -11.33
C ALA A 150 16.66 -8.50 -12.41
N PRO A 151 16.81 -8.03 -13.66
CA PRO A 151 17.25 -8.86 -14.78
C PRO A 151 18.63 -9.50 -14.54
N ASP A 152 19.53 -8.78 -13.87
CA ASP A 152 20.91 -9.22 -13.63
C ASP A 152 21.09 -10.02 -12.31
N ALA A 153 20.01 -10.22 -11.54
CA ALA A 153 20.10 -10.82 -10.20
C ALA A 153 19.96 -12.36 -10.17
N GLY A 154 19.72 -13.00 -11.32
CA GLY A 154 19.46 -14.43 -11.40
C GLY A 154 18.05 -14.81 -10.89
N PRO A 155 17.82 -16.03 -10.38
CA PRO A 155 16.50 -16.45 -9.90
C PRO A 155 16.08 -15.70 -8.63
N CYS A 156 14.76 -15.53 -8.45
CA CYS A 156 14.22 -14.83 -7.29
C CYS A 156 14.61 -15.53 -5.98
N PRO A 157 15.18 -14.82 -4.98
CA PRO A 157 15.65 -15.41 -3.72
C PRO A 157 14.52 -15.81 -2.77
N VAL A 158 13.27 -15.52 -3.14
CA VAL A 158 12.06 -15.77 -2.36
C VAL A 158 11.07 -16.54 -3.20
N THR A 159 10.50 -17.59 -2.62
CA THR A 159 9.40 -18.37 -3.19
C THR A 159 8.30 -18.53 -2.14
N PHE A 160 7.09 -18.82 -2.61
CA PHE A 160 5.96 -19.22 -1.78
C PHE A 160 5.60 -20.67 -2.11
N THR A 161 5.20 -21.42 -1.10
CA THR A 161 4.73 -22.80 -1.30
C THR A 161 3.36 -22.81 -1.98
N THR A 162 2.99 -23.90 -2.64
CA THR A 162 1.66 -24.06 -3.26
C THR A 162 0.53 -23.81 -2.26
N LYS A 163 0.66 -24.33 -1.03
CA LYS A 163 -0.33 -24.11 0.04
C LYS A 163 -0.45 -22.63 0.45
N GLU A 164 0.67 -21.90 0.49
CA GLU A 164 0.64 -20.45 0.77
C GLU A 164 -0.06 -19.68 -0.34
N LEU A 165 0.14 -20.09 -1.60
CA LEU A 165 -0.51 -19.47 -2.77
C LEU A 165 -2.01 -19.76 -2.81
N GLU A 166 -2.41 -21.02 -2.59
CA GLU A 166 -3.82 -21.41 -2.49
C GLU A 166 -4.54 -20.67 -1.36
N SER A 167 -3.92 -20.62 -0.17
CA SER A 167 -4.48 -19.86 0.95
C SER A 167 -4.59 -18.37 0.65
N HIS A 168 -3.62 -17.78 -0.07
CA HIS A 168 -3.69 -16.38 -0.48
C HIS A 168 -4.80 -16.14 -1.51
N GLN A 169 -4.98 -17.05 -2.45
CA GLN A 169 -6.01 -16.98 -3.47
C GLN A 169 -7.41 -17.05 -2.86
N ASN A 170 -7.65 -17.97 -1.92
CA ASN A 170 -8.93 -18.06 -1.22
C ASN A 170 -9.25 -16.76 -0.44
N GLU A 171 -8.25 -16.17 0.21
CA GLU A 171 -8.41 -14.89 0.91
C GLU A 171 -8.69 -13.74 -0.07
N MET A 172 -8.04 -13.74 -1.24
CA MET A 172 -8.28 -12.76 -2.31
C MET A 172 -9.70 -12.84 -2.85
N GLU A 173 -10.19 -14.04 -3.15
CA GLU A 173 -11.56 -14.26 -3.66
C GLU A 173 -12.62 -13.73 -2.69
N LEU A 174 -12.41 -13.95 -1.39
CA LEU A 174 -13.31 -13.44 -0.36
C LEU A 174 -13.23 -11.91 -0.25
N ILE A 175 -12.03 -11.33 -0.25
CA ILE A 175 -11.84 -9.87 -0.22
C ILE A 175 -12.48 -9.21 -1.45
N GLU A 176 -12.27 -9.77 -2.64
CA GLU A 176 -12.82 -9.25 -3.90
C GLU A 176 -14.34 -9.41 -3.95
N GLY A 177 -14.88 -10.53 -3.48
CA GLY A 177 -16.32 -10.74 -3.37
C GLY A 177 -16.98 -9.69 -2.47
N ILE A 178 -16.43 -9.47 -1.26
CA ILE A 178 -16.93 -8.43 -0.35
C ILE A 178 -16.76 -7.03 -0.95
N SER A 179 -15.60 -6.75 -1.54
CA SER A 179 -15.33 -5.47 -2.20
C SER A 179 -16.35 -5.17 -3.31
N SER A 180 -16.68 -6.17 -4.13
CA SER A 180 -17.68 -6.04 -5.18
C SER A 180 -19.06 -5.66 -4.63
N ILE A 181 -19.49 -6.29 -3.53
CA ILE A 181 -20.74 -5.96 -2.86
C ILE A 181 -20.69 -4.51 -2.34
N MET A 182 -19.60 -4.10 -1.70
CA MET A 182 -19.46 -2.73 -1.18
C MET A 182 -19.48 -1.68 -2.30
N HIS A 183 -18.85 -1.96 -3.42
CA HIS A 183 -18.87 -1.09 -4.60
C HIS A 183 -20.29 -0.95 -5.17
N GLN A 184 -21.04 -2.05 -5.27
CA GLN A 184 -22.42 -1.99 -5.72
C GLN A 184 -23.30 -1.13 -4.79
N LEU A 185 -23.20 -1.33 -3.48
CA LEU A 185 -23.95 -0.53 -2.50
C LEU A 185 -23.56 0.95 -2.54
N HIS A 186 -22.30 1.25 -2.84
CA HIS A 186 -21.84 2.63 -3.03
C HIS A 186 -22.41 3.27 -4.30
N ASP A 187 -22.35 2.56 -5.41
CA ASP A 187 -22.82 3.05 -6.71
C ASP A 187 -24.34 3.28 -6.72
N GLU A 188 -25.08 2.49 -5.95
CA GLU A 188 -26.52 2.66 -5.70
C GLU A 188 -26.83 3.77 -4.66
N GLY A 189 -25.82 4.39 -4.06
CA GLY A 189 -25.97 5.45 -3.05
C GLY A 189 -26.52 4.96 -1.71
N LEU A 190 -26.43 3.66 -1.43
CA LEU A 190 -26.96 3.03 -0.22
C LEU A 190 -25.96 3.08 0.94
N ILE A 191 -24.69 2.76 0.68
CA ILE A 191 -23.62 2.79 1.69
C ILE A 191 -22.34 3.33 1.05
N PRO A 192 -21.75 4.44 1.55
CA PRO A 192 -20.50 4.96 1.00
C PRO A 192 -19.32 4.02 1.29
N LEU A 193 -18.38 3.93 0.34
CA LEU A 193 -17.11 3.23 0.56
C LEU A 193 -16.36 3.83 1.76
N GLY A 194 -15.84 2.96 2.62
CA GLY A 194 -15.15 3.34 3.85
C GLY A 194 -16.08 3.74 5.00
N GLY A 195 -17.41 3.67 4.82
CA GLY A 195 -18.39 3.85 5.89
C GLY A 195 -18.51 5.27 6.45
N MET A 196 -17.83 6.25 5.86
CA MET A 196 -17.88 7.65 6.32
C MET A 196 -19.17 8.32 5.85
N VAL A 197 -20.00 8.71 6.82
CA VAL A 197 -21.32 9.34 6.59
C VAL A 197 -21.41 10.66 7.34
N ARG A 198 -22.29 11.54 6.86
CA ARG A 198 -22.61 12.77 7.58
C ARG A 198 -23.43 12.45 8.84
N PRO A 199 -23.29 13.22 9.93
CA PRO A 199 -24.04 12.97 11.16
C PRO A 199 -25.56 12.90 10.96
N GLU A 200 -26.11 13.76 10.10
CA GLU A 200 -27.55 13.80 9.78
C GLU A 200 -28.08 12.52 9.12
N ASP A 201 -27.22 11.82 8.36
CA ASP A 201 -27.58 10.60 7.62
C ASP A 201 -27.21 9.33 8.39
N TYR A 202 -26.44 9.45 9.49
CA TYR A 202 -25.84 8.31 10.19
C TYR A 202 -26.86 7.24 10.57
N GLN A 203 -27.97 7.64 11.19
CA GLN A 203 -28.98 6.69 11.65
C GLN A 203 -29.60 5.91 10.48
N ARG A 204 -29.94 6.62 9.39
CA ARG A 204 -30.52 6.02 8.18
C ARG A 204 -29.56 5.04 7.53
N ILE A 205 -28.31 5.44 7.30
CA ILE A 205 -27.31 4.58 6.63
C ILE A 205 -26.94 3.38 7.52
N ARG A 206 -26.90 3.56 8.84
CA ARG A 206 -26.68 2.45 9.79
C ARG A 206 -27.79 1.41 9.70
N GLU A 207 -29.05 1.83 9.62
CA GLU A 207 -30.19 0.91 9.45
C GLU A 207 -30.12 0.16 8.12
N ILE A 208 -29.77 0.84 7.03
CA ILE A 208 -29.53 0.23 5.72
C ILE A 208 -28.39 -0.80 5.80
N SER A 209 -27.26 -0.43 6.40
CA SER A 209 -26.11 -1.34 6.60
C SER A 209 -26.49 -2.58 7.39
N ASN A 210 -27.25 -2.42 8.48
CA ASN A 210 -27.72 -3.55 9.28
C ASN A 210 -28.63 -4.49 8.48
N GLN A 211 -29.52 -3.93 7.66
CA GLN A 211 -30.42 -4.73 6.81
C GLN A 211 -29.61 -5.54 5.79
N PHE A 212 -28.73 -4.90 5.02
CA PHE A 212 -27.89 -5.60 4.05
C PHE A 212 -26.94 -6.61 4.69
N LYS A 213 -26.43 -6.33 5.90
CA LYS A 213 -25.66 -7.29 6.68
C LYS A 213 -26.48 -8.54 7.00
N GLN A 214 -27.74 -8.40 7.42
CA GLN A 214 -28.60 -9.55 7.69
C GLN A 214 -28.91 -10.33 6.41
N ASP A 215 -29.22 -9.63 5.32
CA ASP A 215 -29.47 -10.27 4.02
C ASP A 215 -28.24 -11.04 3.54
N PHE A 216 -27.05 -10.43 3.66
CA PHE A 216 -25.79 -11.07 3.35
C PHE A 216 -25.53 -12.31 4.22
N ILE A 217 -25.78 -12.24 5.53
CA ILE A 217 -25.68 -13.41 6.42
C ILE A 217 -26.65 -14.51 5.97
N ASN A 218 -27.90 -14.17 5.67
CA ASN A 218 -28.93 -15.13 5.29
C ASN A 218 -28.69 -15.83 3.95
N LEU A 219 -27.81 -15.29 3.09
CA LEU A 219 -27.35 -15.97 1.88
C LEU A 219 -26.46 -17.19 2.17
N GLY A 220 -25.94 -17.35 3.39
CA GLY A 220 -25.13 -18.51 3.76
C GLY A 220 -25.94 -19.81 3.77
N GLU A 221 -25.45 -20.82 3.03
CA GLU A 221 -26.10 -22.12 2.86
C GLU A 221 -26.09 -22.94 4.16
N ASP A 222 -25.03 -22.80 4.96
CA ASP A 222 -24.84 -23.48 6.23
C ASP A 222 -24.42 -22.53 7.37
N ASP A 223 -24.43 -23.03 8.60
CA ASP A 223 -24.08 -22.24 9.79
C ASP A 223 -22.65 -21.70 9.74
N ARG A 224 -21.73 -22.41 9.07
CA ARG A 224 -20.33 -21.99 8.93
C ARG A 224 -20.21 -20.79 8.00
N GLN A 225 -20.89 -20.81 6.86
CA GLN A 225 -20.95 -19.71 5.91
C GLN A 225 -21.66 -18.50 6.49
N ARG A 226 -22.79 -18.69 7.20
CA ARG A 226 -23.47 -17.59 7.90
C ARG A 226 -22.57 -16.93 8.93
N ALA A 227 -21.82 -17.73 9.69
CA ALA A 227 -20.84 -17.22 10.63
C ALA A 227 -19.69 -16.48 9.92
N LEU A 228 -19.21 -16.97 8.77
CA LEU A 228 -18.22 -16.27 7.96
C LEU A 228 -18.76 -14.91 7.51
N HIS A 229 -19.94 -14.89 6.88
CA HIS A 229 -20.59 -13.67 6.39
C HIS A 229 -20.77 -12.63 7.49
N ALA A 230 -21.14 -13.05 8.70
CA ALA A 230 -21.29 -12.17 9.85
C ALA A 230 -19.97 -11.50 10.28
N ASN A 231 -18.85 -12.21 10.13
CA ASN A 231 -17.53 -11.77 10.56
C ASN A 231 -16.76 -10.95 9.50
N VAL A 232 -17.08 -11.10 8.22
CA VAL A 232 -16.39 -10.38 7.12
C VAL A 232 -17.12 -9.11 6.67
N TRP A 233 -18.31 -8.85 7.19
CA TRP A 233 -19.02 -7.60 6.90
C TRP A 233 -18.25 -6.40 7.50
N PRO A 234 -17.87 -5.39 6.69
CA PRO A 234 -16.89 -4.37 7.10
C PRO A 234 -17.41 -3.28 8.05
N TYR A 235 -18.72 -3.20 8.31
CA TYR A 235 -19.37 -2.12 9.07
C TYR A 235 -20.22 -2.56 10.28
#